data_AF-A0A5R9L4Z1-F1
#
_entry.id   AF-A0A5R9L4Z1-F1
#
_cell.length_a   1.000
_cell.length_b   1.000
_cell.length_c   1.000
_cell.angle_alpha   90.00
_cell.angle_beta   90.00
_cell.angle_gamma   90.00
#
_symmetry.space_group_name_H-M   'P 1'
#
loop_
_entity.id
_entity.type
_entity.pdbx_description
1 polymer ?
#
loop_
_entity_poly.entity_id
_entity_poly.type
_entity_poly.pdbx_seq_one_letter_code
_entity_poly.pdbx_strand_id
1 'polypeptide(L)' 'MSALYVMIIASLLIAVAFLSAFVWSVRKGHYDDDYTPSVRILLDEPATKPAQKDQ' A
#
# COMPACT_ATOMS: atom_id res chain seq x y z
N MET A 1 35.63 -24.94 4.02
CA MET A 1 34.96 -25.13 2.72
C MET A 1 33.50 -25.58 2.81
N SER A 2 33.07 -26.29 3.86
CA SER A 2 31.65 -26.67 4.04
C SER A 2 30.71 -25.50 4.39
N ALA A 3 31.13 -24.62 5.32
CA ALA A 3 30.31 -23.49 5.78
C ALA A 3 29.89 -22.52 4.65
N LEU A 4 30.69 -22.41 3.59
CA LEU A 4 30.41 -21.53 2.45
C LEU A 4 29.13 -21.96 1.71
N TYR A 5 28.90 -23.26 1.55
CA TYR A 5 27.68 -23.77 0.92
C TYR A 5 26.44 -23.44 1.75
N VAL A 6 26.53 -23.54 3.08
CA VAL A 6 25.44 -23.18 3.99
C VAL A 6 25.12 -21.69 3.89
N MET A 7 26.15 -20.83 3.85
CA MET A 7 25.98 -19.38 3.74
C MET A 7 25.34 -18.96 2.41
N ILE A 8 25.69 -19.62 1.29
CA ILE A 8 25.09 -19.36 -0.02
C ILE A 8 23.61 -19.73 -0.03
N ILE A 9 23.24 -20.89 0.50
CA ILE A 9 21.84 -21.33 0.54
C ILE A 9 21.04 -20.42 1.48
N ALA A 10 21.59 -20.08 2.64
CA ALA A 10 20.95 -19.19 3.60
C ALA A 10 20.72 -17.78 3.02
N SER A 11 21.72 -17.20 2.32
CA SER A 11 21.58 -15.87 1.71
C SER A 11 20.55 -15.87 0.58
N LEU A 12 20.53 -16.93 -0.24
CA LEU A 12 19.57 -17.09 -1.32
C LEU A 12 18.14 -17.23 -0.77
N LEU A 13 17.94 -18.02 0.29
CA LEU A 13 16.64 -18.16 0.95
C LEU A 13 16.13 -16.82 1.48
N ILE A 14 16.99 -16.05 2.15
CA ILE A 14 16.63 -14.72 2.66
C ILE A 14 16.25 -13.79 1.51
N ALA A 15 17.03 -13.77 0.43
CA ALA A 15 16.75 -12.94 -0.74
C ALA A 15 15.39 -13.27 -1.39
N VAL A 16 15.10 -14.56 -1.59
CA VAL A 16 13.82 -15.01 -2.17
C VAL A 16 12.64 -14.72 -1.23
N ALA A 17 12.83 -14.90 0.08
CA ALA A 17 11.80 -14.57 1.07
C ALA A 17 11.46 -13.08 1.05
N PHE A 18 12.47 -12.21 1.06
CA PHE A 18 12.27 -10.76 0.97
C PHE A 18 11.62 -10.34 -0.34
N LEU A 19 12.06 -10.90 -1.47
CA LEU A 19 11.47 -10.61 -2.77
C LEU A 19 9.99 -11.03 -2.83
N SER A 20 9.67 -12.22 -2.31
CA SER A 20 8.29 -12.72 -2.27
C SER A 20 7.39 -11.86 -1.39
N ALA A 21 7.87 -11.48 -0.22
CA ALA A 21 7.17 -10.56 0.69
C ALA A 21 6.97 -9.17 0.05
N PHE A 22 7.98 -8.64 -0.63
CA PHE A 22 7.91 -7.38 -1.36
C PHE A 22 6.84 -7.42 -2.46
N VAL A 23 6.86 -8.45 -3.31
CA VAL A 23 5.86 -8.61 -4.37
C VAL A 23 4.45 -8.76 -3.79
N TRP A 24 4.29 -9.53 -2.71
CA TRP A 24 3.00 -9.64 -2.01
C TRP A 24 2.53 -8.29 -1.47
N SER A 25 3.41 -7.52 -0.83
CA SER A 25 3.11 -6.19 -0.29
C SER A 25 2.63 -5.22 -1.37
N VAL A 26 3.31 -5.18 -2.52
CA VAL A 26 2.94 -4.30 -3.64
C VAL A 26 1.61 -4.72 -4.26
N ARG A 27 1.37 -6.02 -4.41
CA ARG A 27 0.12 -6.55 -4.97
C ARG A 27 -1.08 -6.39 -4.04
N LYS A 28 -0.88 -6.23 -2.74
CA LYS A 28 -1.97 -6.15 -1.75
C LYS A 28 -2.73 -4.81 -1.79
N GLY A 29 -2.41 -3.91 -2.71
CA GLY A 29 -3.24 -2.72 -2.95
C GLY A 29 -3.24 -1.74 -1.78
N HIS A 30 -2.21 -1.77 -0.91
CA HIS A 30 -2.04 -0.77 0.15
C HIS A 30 -1.80 0.67 -0.39
N TYR A 31 -1.84 0.85 -1.72
CA TYR A 31 -1.79 2.11 -2.44
C TYR A 31 -3.19 2.62 -2.87
N ASP A 32 -4.29 1.97 -2.45
CA ASP A 32 -5.65 2.40 -2.84
C ASP A 32 -6.05 3.80 -2.31
N ASP A 33 -5.23 4.42 -1.46
CA ASP A 33 -5.41 5.80 -1.00
C ASP A 33 -4.46 6.78 -1.71
N ASP A 34 -4.41 6.71 -3.04
CA ASP A 34 -3.71 7.67 -3.89
C ASP A 34 -4.45 9.03 -3.99
N TYR A 35 -5.67 9.11 -3.45
CA TYR A 35 -6.52 10.32 -3.44
C TYR A 35 -6.65 10.90 -2.03
N THR A 36 -5.69 11.75 -1.69
CA THR A 36 -5.60 12.42 -0.39
C THR A 36 -6.91 13.15 -0.04
N PRO A 37 -7.41 13.04 1.21
CA PRO A 37 -8.65 13.70 1.64
C PRO A 37 -8.64 15.22 1.47
N SER A 38 -7.46 15.85 1.43
CA SER A 38 -7.29 17.28 1.15
C SER A 38 -7.68 17.67 -0.29
N VAL A 39 -7.53 16.76 -1.26
CA VAL A 39 -7.91 17.00 -2.65
C VAL A 39 -9.41 16.79 -2.82
N ARG A 40 -9.97 15.78 -2.15
CA ARG A 40 -11.41 15.51 -2.11
C ARG A 40 -12.20 16.71 -1.56
N ILE A 41 -11.78 17.28 -0.45
CA ILE A 41 -12.50 18.40 0.18
C ILE A 41 -12.41 19.73 -0.60
N LEU A 42 -11.42 19.87 -1.48
CA LEU A 42 -11.22 21.06 -2.32
C LEU A 42 -11.90 20.95 -3.70
N LEU A 43 -12.02 19.75 -4.25
CA LEU A 43 -12.57 19.49 -5.58
C LEU A 43 -14.02 18.98 -5.55
N ASP A 44 -14.45 18.35 -4.45
CA ASP A 44 -15.87 18.10 -4.23
C ASP A 44 -16.50 19.45 -3.87
N GLU A 45 -17.20 20.06 -4.83
CA GLU A 45 -18.10 21.16 -4.52
C GLU A 45 -19.00 20.70 -3.37
N PRO A 46 -19.10 21.46 -2.25
CA PRO A 46 -20.09 21.17 -1.24
C PRO A 46 -21.43 21.28 -1.96
N ALA A 47 -22.04 20.13 -2.28
CA ALA A 47 -23.39 20.08 -2.82
C ALA A 47 -24.21 20.96 -1.89
N THR A 48 -24.58 22.15 -2.37
CA THR A 48 -25.30 23.15 -1.60
C THR A 48 -26.55 22.44 -1.14
N LYS A 49 -26.57 22.01 0.13
CA LYS A 49 -27.77 21.45 0.73
C LYS A 49 -28.75 22.61 0.68
N PRO A 50 -29.83 22.54 -0.11
CA PRO A 50 -30.79 23.62 -0.14
C PRO A 50 -31.34 23.76 1.27
N ALA A 51 -31.28 24.99 1.78
CA ALA A 51 -31.97 25.37 2.99
C ALA A 51 -33.47 25.17 2.78
N GLN A 52 -34.02 24.05 3.25
CA GLN A 52 -35.45 23.79 3.24
C GLN A 52 -35.73 22.61 4.17
N LYS A 53 -36.63 22.65 5.13
CA LYS A 53 -37.43 23.67 5.82
C LYS A 53 -37.97 22.91 7.04
N ASP A 54 -38.13 23.61 8.15
CA ASP A 54 -38.96 23.30 9.32
C ASP A 54 -39.86 22.03 9.22
N GLN A 55 -39.60 21.08 10.13
CA GLN A 55 -40.63 20.31 10.82
C GLN A 55 -40.32 20.33 12.31
#